data_AF-A0AAN9CEC4-F1
#
_entry.id   AF-A0AAN9CEC4-F1
#
_cell.length_a   1.000
_cell.length_b   1.000
_cell.length_c   1.000
_cell.angle_alpha   90.00
_cell.angle_beta   90.00
_cell.angle_gamma   90.00
#
_symmetry.space_group_name_H-M   'P 1'
#
loop_
_entity.id
_entity.type
_entity.pdbx_description
1 polymer ?
#
loop_
_entity_poly.entity_id
_entity_poly.type
_entity_poly.pdbx_seq_one_letter_code
_entity_poly.pdbx_strand_id
1 'polypeptide(L)' 'MPEEVPAQCKVTKDELDKCVQGKGAEGCKELLEAFEACVKGATAAS' A
#
# COMPACT_ATOMS: atom_id res chain seq x y z
N MET A 1 7.97 -13.30 -11.34
CA MET A 1 7.36 -12.06 -11.88
C MET A 1 7.61 -10.97 -10.86
N PRO A 2 8.06 -9.78 -11.25
CA PRO A 2 8.23 -8.69 -10.29
C PRO A 2 6.87 -8.47 -9.62
N GLU A 3 6.81 -8.56 -8.29
CA GLU A 3 5.63 -8.20 -7.50
C GLU A 3 5.43 -6.69 -7.61
N GLU A 4 4.89 -6.30 -8.76
CA GLU A 4 4.48 -4.96 -9.06
C GLU A 4 3.21 -4.69 -8.26
N VAL A 5 3.34 -3.72 -7.37
CA VAL A 5 2.20 -3.14 -6.67
C VAL A 5 1.13 -2.84 -7.73
N PRO A 6 -0.07 -3.43 -7.59
CA PRO A 6 -1.13 -3.28 -8.57
C PRO A 6 -1.38 -1.79 -8.81
N ALA A 7 -1.68 -1.40 -10.05
CA ALA A 7 -1.88 0.01 -10.39
C ALA A 7 -2.93 0.69 -9.48
N GLN A 8 -3.96 -0.06 -9.06
CA GLN A 8 -4.96 0.40 -8.10
C GLN A 8 -4.42 0.68 -6.69
N CYS A 9 -3.33 0.03 -6.29
CA CYS A 9 -2.66 0.18 -4.99
C CYS A 9 -1.46 1.13 -5.06
N LYS A 10 -1.06 1.55 -6.26
CA LYS A 10 0.07 2.46 -6.48
C LYS A 10 -0.18 3.83 -5.84
N VAL A 11 -1.43 4.30 -5.85
CA VAL A 11 -1.85 5.52 -5.15
C VAL A 11 -1.77 5.35 -3.64
N THR A 12 -2.31 4.25 -3.10
CA THR A 12 -2.24 3.94 -1.66
C THR A 12 -0.80 3.77 -1.18
N LYS A 13 0.08 3.19 -2.03
CA LYS A 13 1.52 3.10 -1.77
C LYS A 13 2.18 4.46 -1.64
N ASP A 14 1.90 5.38 -2.56
CA ASP A 14 2.50 6.72 -2.55
C ASP A 14 2.07 7.52 -1.32
N GLU A 15 0.78 7.46 -0.99
CA GLU A 15 0.22 8.04 0.24
C GLU A 15 0.83 7.42 1.50
N LEU A 16 1.00 6.09 1.51
CA LEU A 16 1.63 5.37 2.61
C LEU A 16 3.11 5.78 2.77
N ASP A 17 3.87 5.85 1.68
CA ASP A 17 5.29 6.24 1.70
C ASP A 17 5.47 7.67 2.25
N LYS A 18 4.65 8.61 1.75
CA LYS A 18 4.62 10.00 2.25
C LYS A 18 4.23 10.07 3.72
N CYS A 19 3.27 9.25 4.12
CA CYS A 19 2.86 9.18 5.52
C CYS A 19 4.00 8.62 6.39
N VAL A 20 4.64 7.53 5.98
CA VAL A 20 5.75 6.89 6.71
C VAL A 20 6.94 7.86 6.83
N GLN A 21 7.23 8.62 5.78
CA GLN A 21 8.26 9.66 5.82
C GLN A 21 7.92 10.80 6.79
N GLY A 22 6.64 11.17 6.94
CA GLY A 22 6.23 12.31 7.76
C GLY A 22 5.96 11.99 9.23
N LYS A 23 5.25 10.89 9.49
CA LYS A 23 4.76 10.47 10.82
C LYS A 23 5.36 9.16 11.32
N GLY A 24 6.06 8.41 10.48
CA GLY A 24 6.52 7.06 10.78
C GLY A 24 5.42 6.01 10.56
N ALA A 25 5.82 4.74 10.41
CA ALA A 25 4.91 3.64 10.10
C ALA A 25 3.76 3.47 11.11
N GLU A 26 3.99 3.82 12.38
CA GLU A 26 2.96 3.78 13.43
C GLU A 26 1.80 4.77 13.17
N GLY A 27 2.08 5.95 12.60
CA GLY A 27 1.05 6.93 12.24
C GLY A 27 0.29 6.60 10.95
N CYS A 28 0.76 5.59 10.20
CA CYS A 28 0.28 5.24 8.87
C CYS A 28 -0.26 3.81 8.83
N LYS A 29 -0.51 3.22 9.99
CA LYS A 29 -0.96 1.83 10.12
C LYS A 29 -2.24 1.56 9.33
N GLU A 30 -3.20 2.48 9.34
CA GLU A 30 -4.41 2.38 8.50
C GLU A 30 -4.10 2.38 7.00
N LEU A 31 -3.18 3.23 6.55
CA LEU A 31 -2.72 3.27 5.15
C LEU A 31 -1.95 2.00 4.77
N LEU A 32 -1.22 1.42 5.72
CA LEU A 32 -0.48 0.16 5.58
C LEU A 32 -1.46 -1.01 5.43
N GLU A 33 -2.46 -1.10 6.31
CA GLU A 33 -3.51 -2.10 6.24
C GLU A 33 -4.34 -1.96 4.96
N ALA A 34 -4.68 -0.73 4.55
CA ALA A 34 -5.37 -0.46 3.29
C ALA A 34 -4.52 -0.85 2.07
N PHE A 35 -3.22 -0.57 2.10
CA PHE A 35 -2.28 -0.96 1.07
C PHE A 35 -2.14 -2.48 0.97
N GLU A 36 -1.96 -3.17 2.09
CA GLU A 36 -1.90 -4.63 2.15
C GLU A 36 -3.20 -5.28 1.70
N ALA A 37 -4.36 -4.75 2.09
CA ALA A 37 -5.67 -5.22 1.63
C ALA A 37 -5.83 -5.02 0.12
N CYS A 38 -5.37 -3.89 -0.41
CA CYS A 38 -5.39 -3.63 -1.84
C CYS A 38 -4.48 -4.60 -2.61
N VAL A 39 -3.24 -4.81 -2.14
CA VAL A 39 -2.28 -5.75 -2.75
C VAL A 39 -2.81 -7.19 -2.66
N LYS A 40 -3.36 -7.59 -1.51
CA LYS A 40 -4.00 -8.90 -1.33
C LYS A 40 -5.22 -9.09 -2.23
N GLY A 41 -6.06 -8.07 -2.38
CA GLY A 41 -7.23 -8.14 -3.26
C GLY A 41 -6.84 -8.22 -4.73
N ALA A 42 -5.78 -7.53 -5.12
CA ALA A 42 -5.30 -7.52 -6.50
C ALA A 42 -4.46 -8.76 -6.86
N THR A 43 -3.66 -9.31 -5.93
CA THR A 43 -2.98 -10.60 -6.16
C THR A 43 -3.96 -11.76 -6.22
N ALA A 44 -5.12 -11.64 -5.56
CA ALA A 44 -6.21 -12.62 -5.65
C ALA A 44 -7.00 -12.52 -6.97
N ALA A 45 -6.83 -11.44 -7.74
CA ALA A 45 -7.47 -11.22 -9.03
C ALA A 45 -6.58 -11.65 -10.22
N SER A 46 -5.41 -12.26 -9.97
CA SER A 46 -4.44 -12.72 -10.98
C SER A 46 -4.43 -14.23 -11.13
#